data_AF-A0AAE9ITW9-F1
#
_entry.id   AF-A0AAE9ITW9-F1
#
_cell.length_a   1.000
_cell.length_b   1.000
_cell.length_c   1.000
_cell.angle_alpha   90.00
_cell.angle_beta   90.00
_cell.angle_gamma   90.00
#
_symmetry.space_group_name_H-M   'P 1'
#
loop_
_entity.id
_entity.type
_entity.pdbx_description
1 polymer ?
#
loop_
_entity_poly.entity_id
_entity_poly.type
_entity_poly.pdbx_seq_one_letter_code
_entity_poly.pdbx_strand_id
1 'polypeptide(L)'
;MKCGYIKQVRYMIQVVAAFTHRKVDVIGYSLGSPIARKAILGGACVDTGENLGPSLTGLIDTYVSVAGANRGSFLCALPFPGACNMKNGLSCMSEYIKDINSRPRYEGKYIFSIYGPGDDKVGYRNTCGQLCSQIAGANGEFERPGNHDDVLIKTAALQFKLIDQHAG
;
A
#
# COMPACT_ATOMS: atom_id res chain seq x y z
N MET A 1 9.07 -2.33 8.24
CA MET A 1 8.76 -3.05 6.99
C MET A 1 10.05 -3.66 6.48
N LYS A 2 10.17 -4.99 6.59
CA LYS A 2 11.42 -5.73 6.37
C LYS A 2 11.66 -6.01 4.88
N CYS A 3 12.90 -5.92 4.40
CA CYS A 3 13.26 -6.23 3.01
C CYS A 3 12.80 -7.63 2.58
N GLY A 4 12.90 -8.63 3.46
CA GLY A 4 12.45 -10.00 3.17
C GLY A 4 10.98 -10.11 2.73
N TYR A 5 10.08 -9.39 3.40
CA TYR A 5 8.65 -9.38 3.04
C TYR A 5 8.41 -8.70 1.68
N ILE A 6 9.16 -7.63 1.42
CA ILE A 6 9.07 -6.88 0.15
C ILE A 6 9.56 -7.76 -1.00
N LYS A 7 10.68 -8.47 -0.82
CA LYS A 7 11.20 -9.42 -1.81
C LYS A 7 10.20 -10.54 -2.09
N GLN A 8 9.57 -11.11 -1.07
CA GLN A 8 8.55 -12.15 -1.24
C GLN A 8 7.36 -11.67 -2.09
N VAL A 9 6.79 -10.49 -1.77
CA VAL A 9 5.69 -9.91 -2.56
C VAL A 9 6.14 -9.60 -3.99
N ARG A 10 7.35 -9.05 -4.14
CA ARG A 10 7.93 -8.74 -5.45
C ARG A 10 8.09 -9.98 -6.32
N TYR A 11 8.67 -11.05 -5.77
CA TYR A 11 8.82 -12.31 -6.50
C TYR A 11 7.47 -12.91 -6.89
N MET A 12 6.47 -12.85 -6.00
CA MET A 12 5.12 -13.31 -6.32
C MET A 12 4.53 -12.56 -7.54
N ILE A 13 4.62 -11.22 -7.55
CA ILE A 13 4.16 -10.40 -8.70
C ILE A 13 4.85 -10.83 -9.99
N GLN A 14 6.17 -10.99 -9.96
CA GLN A 14 6.95 -11.36 -11.15
C GLN A 14 6.62 -12.78 -11.64
N VAL A 15 6.51 -13.75 -10.74
CA VAL A 15 6.19 -15.14 -11.07
C VAL A 15 4.79 -15.27 -11.65
N VAL A 16 3.78 -14.62 -11.05
CA VAL A 16 2.41 -14.65 -11.58
C VAL A 16 2.38 -14.02 -12.98
N ALA A 17 2.96 -12.83 -13.15
CA ALA A 17 2.97 -12.14 -14.45
C ALA A 17 3.68 -12.97 -15.54
N ALA A 18 4.80 -13.61 -15.19
CA ALA A 18 5.57 -14.46 -16.09
C ALA A 18 4.81 -15.75 -16.45
N PHE A 19 4.16 -16.38 -15.47
CA PHE A 19 3.41 -17.61 -15.67
C PHE A 19 2.15 -17.39 -16.54
N THR A 20 1.42 -16.31 -16.30
CA THR A 20 0.18 -16.03 -17.04
C THR A 20 0.41 -15.27 -18.34
N HIS A 21 1.62 -14.75 -18.58
CA HIS A 21 1.93 -13.80 -19.66
C HIS A 21 0.98 -12.60 -19.70
N ARG A 22 0.58 -12.10 -18.52
CA ARG A 22 -0.38 -11.02 -18.35
C ARG A 22 0.11 -10.05 -17.28
N LYS A 23 -0.41 -8.83 -17.32
CA LYS A 23 -0.34 -7.94 -16.17
C LYS A 23 -1.14 -8.53 -15.00
N VAL A 24 -0.76 -8.13 -13.79
CA VAL A 24 -1.40 -8.59 -12.56
C VAL A 24 -2.17 -7.46 -11.89
N ASP A 25 -3.26 -7.82 -11.23
CA ASP A 25 -3.95 -6.95 -10.29
C ASP A 25 -3.48 -7.25 -8.87
N VAL A 26 -3.27 -6.22 -8.07
CA VAL A 26 -2.74 -6.34 -6.71
C VAL A 26 -3.69 -5.64 -5.74
N ILE A 27 -4.20 -6.40 -4.78
CA ILE A 27 -4.97 -5.87 -3.65
C ILE A 27 -4.09 -5.92 -2.41
N GLY A 28 -3.71 -4.75 -1.89
CA GLY A 28 -2.96 -4.62 -0.64
C GLY A 28 -3.91 -4.27 0.51
N TYR A 29 -3.91 -5.05 1.59
CA TYR A 29 -4.66 -4.74 2.80
C TYR A 29 -3.73 -4.31 3.94
N SER A 30 -4.09 -3.27 4.69
CA SER A 30 -3.37 -2.88 5.91
C SER A 30 -1.87 -2.63 5.62
N LEU A 31 -0.97 -3.28 6.37
CA LEU A 31 0.49 -3.30 6.13
C LEU A 31 0.88 -3.87 4.76
N GLY A 32 0.07 -4.74 4.17
CA GLY A 32 0.29 -5.28 2.84
C GLY A 32 0.31 -4.19 1.77
N SER A 33 -0.43 -3.10 1.96
CA SER A 33 -0.43 -1.95 1.04
C SER A 33 0.97 -1.31 0.89
N PRO A 34 1.58 -0.72 1.93
CA PRO A 34 2.91 -0.12 1.80
C PRO A 34 3.99 -1.14 1.41
N ILE A 35 3.87 -2.41 1.83
CA ILE A 35 4.80 -3.49 1.41
C ILE A 35 4.71 -3.73 -0.10
N ALA A 36 3.50 -3.89 -0.65
CA ALA A 36 3.30 -4.07 -2.08
C ALA A 36 3.74 -2.83 -2.87
N ARG A 37 3.45 -1.62 -2.37
CA ARG A 37 3.95 -0.38 -2.94
C ARG A 37 5.47 -0.37 -3.05
N LYS A 38 6.21 -0.77 -2.01
CA LYS A 38 7.68 -0.84 -2.12
C LYS A 38 8.16 -1.95 -3.07
N ALA A 39 7.46 -3.09 -3.08
CA ALA A 39 7.76 -4.20 -3.99
C ALA A 39 7.62 -3.78 -5.46
N ILE A 40 6.60 -2.96 -5.78
CA ILE A 40 6.35 -2.41 -7.11
C ILE A 40 7.35 -1.31 -7.44
N LEU A 41 7.60 -0.36 -6.53
CA LEU A 41 8.52 0.77 -6.75
C LEU A 41 9.95 0.30 -7.10
N GLY A 42 10.42 -0.76 -6.44
CA GLY A 42 11.79 -1.24 -6.58
C GLY A 42 12.81 -0.34 -5.88
N GLY A 43 14.00 -0.21 -6.48
CA GLY A 43 15.14 0.51 -5.90
C GLY A 43 15.76 -0.21 -4.71
N ALA A 44 16.37 0.53 -3.78
CA ALA A 44 16.97 -0.06 -2.59
C ALA A 44 15.93 -0.34 -1.50
N CYS A 45 16.05 -1.46 -0.80
CA CYS A 45 15.36 -1.69 0.47
C CYS A 45 15.81 -0.66 1.51
N VAL A 46 14.85 -0.01 2.17
CA VAL A 46 15.14 1.09 3.12
C VAL A 46 15.89 0.60 4.35
N ASP A 47 15.61 -0.62 4.81
CA ASP A 47 16.22 -1.19 6.01
C ASP A 47 17.59 -1.81 5.77
N THR A 48 17.79 -2.52 4.66
CA THR A 48 19.02 -3.28 4.36
C THR A 48 19.89 -2.70 3.24
N GLY A 49 19.35 -1.82 2.39
CA GLY A 49 20.05 -1.32 1.19
C GLY A 49 20.08 -2.31 0.02
N GLU A 50 19.55 -3.52 0.17
CA GLU A 50 19.50 -4.52 -0.91
C GLU A 50 18.74 -3.99 -2.13
N ASN A 51 19.26 -4.28 -3.33
CA ASN A 51 18.66 -3.83 -4.57
C ASN A 51 17.47 -4.74 -4.96
N LEU A 52 16.27 -4.16 -4.99
CA LEU A 52 15.06 -4.81 -5.51
C LEU A 52 15.03 -4.84 -7.05
N GLY A 53 15.84 -4.00 -7.71
CA GLY A 53 15.84 -3.82 -9.16
C GLY A 53 14.87 -2.73 -9.62
N PRO A 54 14.54 -2.68 -10.92
CA PRO A 54 13.70 -1.62 -11.49
C PRO A 54 12.25 -1.70 -11.00
N SER A 55 11.47 -0.66 -11.28
CA SER A 55 10.03 -0.66 -10.98
C SER A 55 9.30 -1.79 -11.73
N LEU A 56 8.29 -2.39 -11.10
CA LEU A 56 7.36 -3.34 -11.71
C LEU A 56 6.09 -2.65 -12.25
N THR A 57 6.01 -1.32 -12.29
CA THR A 57 4.83 -0.58 -12.77
C THR A 57 4.25 -1.16 -14.08
N GLY A 58 5.11 -1.53 -15.03
CA GLY A 58 4.68 -2.10 -16.32
C GLY A 58 3.99 -3.46 -16.23
N LEU A 59 4.18 -4.20 -15.13
CA LEU A 59 3.54 -5.49 -14.86
C LEU A 59 2.21 -5.37 -14.13
N ILE A 60 1.88 -4.20 -13.57
CA ILE A 60 0.67 -4.02 -12.78
C ILE A 60 -0.42 -3.37 -13.64
N ASP A 61 -1.59 -4.00 -13.71
CA ASP A 61 -2.75 -3.38 -14.34
C ASP A 61 -3.50 -2.52 -13.30
N THR A 62 -4.11 -3.14 -12.30
CA THR A 62 -4.78 -2.43 -11.21
C THR A 62 -4.11 -2.67 -9.86
N TYR A 63 -3.94 -1.59 -9.09
CA TYR A 63 -3.56 -1.64 -7.69
C TYR A 63 -4.69 -1.08 -6.82
N VAL A 64 -5.19 -1.88 -5.87
CA VAL A 64 -6.20 -1.48 -4.89
C VAL A 64 -5.60 -1.53 -3.49
N SER A 65 -5.55 -0.39 -2.82
CA SER A 65 -5.21 -0.32 -1.40
C SER A 65 -6.48 -0.35 -0.57
N VAL A 66 -6.55 -1.25 0.42
CA VAL A 66 -7.67 -1.40 1.32
C VAL A 66 -7.16 -1.16 2.75
N ALA A 67 -7.66 -0.12 3.40
CA ALA A 67 -7.23 0.29 4.74
C ALA A 67 -5.69 0.38 4.87
N GLY A 68 -5.01 0.87 3.83
CA GLY A 68 -3.56 0.80 3.74
C GLY A 68 -2.85 1.82 4.64
N ALA A 69 -1.73 1.45 5.26
CA ALA A 69 -0.88 2.40 5.99
C ALA A 69 0.07 3.18 5.05
N ASN A 70 -0.47 3.72 3.95
CA ASN A 70 0.29 4.30 2.84
C ASN A 70 1.07 5.56 3.21
N ARG A 71 0.55 6.32 4.18
CA ARG A 71 1.20 7.52 4.75
C ARG A 71 1.54 7.32 6.22
N GLY A 72 1.64 6.08 6.68
CA GLY A 72 1.80 5.75 8.09
C GLY A 72 0.47 5.52 8.81
N SER A 73 0.50 5.47 10.14
CA SER A 73 -0.65 5.13 10.97
C SER A 73 -0.85 6.12 12.12
N PHE A 74 -2.12 6.33 12.50
CA PHE A 74 -2.49 7.06 13.72
C PHE A 74 -1.91 6.43 14.98
N LEU A 75 -1.76 5.10 15.04
CA LEU A 75 -1.22 4.39 16.20
C LEU A 75 0.22 4.80 16.54
N CYS A 76 0.93 5.47 15.64
CA CYS A 76 2.24 6.05 15.96
C CYS A 76 2.17 7.29 16.87
N ALA A 77 0.98 7.72 17.29
CA ALA A 77 0.81 8.60 18.44
C ALA A 77 1.05 7.88 19.78
N LEU A 78 0.91 6.54 19.80
CA LEU A 78 1.14 5.69 20.95
C LEU A 78 2.60 5.17 20.97
N PRO A 79 3.15 4.80 22.13
CA PRO A 79 4.56 4.40 22.26
C PRO A 79 4.79 2.97 21.73
N PHE A 80 4.73 2.79 20.41
CA PHE A 80 5.10 1.57 19.70
C PHE A 80 6.43 1.73 18.95
N PRO A 81 7.57 1.86 19.67
CA PRO A 81 8.85 2.27 19.07
C PRO A 81 9.34 1.33 17.97
N GLY A 82 9.03 0.03 18.07
CA GLY A 82 9.38 -0.94 17.03
C GLY A 82 8.61 -0.71 15.72
N ALA A 83 7.28 -0.65 15.78
CA ALA A 83 6.43 -0.51 14.60
C ALA A 83 6.48 0.89 13.98
N CYS A 84 6.74 1.91 14.78
CA CYS A 84 6.73 3.33 14.39
C CYS A 84 8.14 3.96 14.28
N ASN A 85 9.19 3.14 14.15
CA ASN A 85 10.55 3.64 14.01
C ASN A 85 10.74 4.52 12.74
N MET A 86 11.73 5.40 12.79
CA MET A 86 12.00 6.41 11.75
C MET A 86 12.69 5.85 10.48
N LYS A 87 13.14 4.60 10.49
CA LYS A 87 13.77 3.97 9.32
C LYS A 87 12.72 3.28 8.47
N ASN A 88 12.22 2.14 8.93
CA ASN A 88 11.27 1.32 8.19
C ASN A 88 9.91 1.17 8.88
N GLY A 89 9.59 2.03 9.85
CA GLY A 89 8.32 1.99 10.56
C GLY A 89 7.19 2.78 9.89
N LEU A 90 6.04 2.80 10.57
CA LEU A 90 4.81 3.48 10.14
C LEU A 90 4.69 4.94 10.59
N SER A 91 5.74 5.51 11.18
CA SER A 91 5.77 6.96 11.39
C SER A 91 5.62 7.65 10.03
N CYS A 92 4.74 8.66 9.94
CA CYS A 92 4.57 9.46 8.73
C CYS A 92 5.87 10.18 8.30
N MET A 93 6.84 10.26 9.20
CA MET A 93 8.16 10.84 8.95
C MET A 93 9.26 9.81 8.68
N SER A 94 8.94 8.51 8.68
CA SER A 94 9.92 7.45 8.45
C SER A 94 10.49 7.51 7.03
N GLU A 95 11.73 7.05 6.86
CA GLU A 95 12.38 6.95 5.54
C GLU A 95 11.54 6.08 4.60
N TYR A 96 10.92 5.00 5.11
CA TYR A 96 10.08 4.13 4.31
C TYR A 96 8.81 4.81 3.81
N ILE A 97 8.08 5.50 4.68
CA ILE A 97 6.88 6.22 4.25
C ILE A 97 7.25 7.32 3.26
N LYS A 98 8.38 8.01 3.44
CA LYS A 98 8.89 8.99 2.48
C LYS A 98 9.24 8.35 1.13
N ASP A 99 9.91 7.20 1.15
CA ASP A 99 10.35 6.48 -0.05
C ASP A 99 9.18 6.05 -0.93
N ILE A 100 8.18 5.35 -0.37
CA ILE A 100 7.00 4.92 -1.13
C ILE A 100 6.09 6.07 -1.58
N ASN A 101 6.25 7.28 -1.01
CA ASN A 101 5.50 8.47 -1.43
C ASN A 101 6.37 9.47 -2.22
N SER A 102 7.60 9.10 -2.59
CA SER A 102 8.55 9.96 -3.31
C SER A 102 8.14 10.23 -4.76
N ARG A 103 7.33 9.33 -5.34
CA ARG A 103 6.83 9.42 -6.71
C ARG A 103 5.36 9.01 -6.74
N PRO A 104 4.50 9.75 -7.45
CA PRO A 104 3.10 9.36 -7.61
C PRO A 104 2.95 8.33 -8.74
N ARG A 105 1.84 7.58 -8.69
CA ARG A 105 1.31 6.77 -9.80
C ARG A 105 2.20 5.64 -10.34
N TYR A 106 3.12 5.11 -9.55
CA TYR A 106 3.95 3.98 -9.98
C TYR A 106 3.29 2.62 -9.68
N GLU A 107 2.22 2.60 -8.90
CA GLU A 107 1.61 1.37 -8.40
C GLU A 107 0.96 0.53 -9.49
N GLY A 108 0.51 1.14 -10.59
CA GLY A 108 -0.09 0.45 -11.73
C GLY A 108 -0.75 1.41 -12.72
N LYS A 109 -1.44 0.86 -13.71
CA LYS A 109 -2.22 1.64 -14.69
C LYS A 109 -3.44 2.29 -14.02
N TYR A 110 -4.13 1.54 -13.19
CA TYR A 110 -5.26 1.99 -12.38
C TYR A 110 -4.94 1.85 -10.89
N ILE A 111 -5.25 2.87 -10.11
CA ILE A 111 -4.87 2.95 -8.70
C ILE A 111 -6.10 3.37 -7.89
N PHE A 112 -6.47 2.58 -6.89
CA PHE A 112 -7.60 2.88 -6.03
C PHE A 112 -7.23 2.76 -4.56
N SER A 113 -7.93 3.51 -3.73
CA SER A 113 -7.83 3.39 -2.27
C SER A 113 -9.21 3.32 -1.63
N ILE A 114 -9.39 2.40 -0.70
CA ILE A 114 -10.62 2.19 0.08
C ILE A 114 -10.23 2.32 1.55
N TYR A 115 -10.88 3.22 2.29
CA TYR A 115 -10.59 3.48 3.70
C TYR A 115 -11.79 4.08 4.41
N GLY A 116 -11.69 4.40 5.71
CA GLY A 116 -12.81 4.93 6.45
C GLY A 116 -12.42 5.68 7.72
N PRO A 117 -13.27 6.60 8.21
CA PRO A 117 -13.03 7.31 9.45
C PRO A 117 -13.07 6.41 10.70
N GLY A 118 -13.71 5.24 10.60
CA GLY A 118 -13.84 4.28 11.69
C GLY A 118 -12.68 3.28 11.82
N ASP A 119 -11.65 3.36 10.96
CA ASP A 119 -10.50 2.45 11.02
C ASP A 119 -9.76 2.59 12.36
N ASP A 120 -9.79 1.54 13.17
CA ASP A 120 -9.27 1.48 14.53
C ASP A 120 -7.82 0.96 14.63
N LYS A 121 -7.19 0.59 13.50
CA LYS A 121 -5.81 0.09 13.46
C LYS A 121 -4.90 1.03 12.67
N VAL A 122 -5.19 1.28 11.40
CA VAL A 122 -4.39 2.23 10.61
C VAL A 122 -4.78 3.66 10.98
N GLY A 123 -6.06 3.91 11.24
CA GLY A 123 -6.59 5.23 11.53
C GLY A 123 -6.96 6.02 10.28
N TYR A 124 -7.82 7.03 10.44
CA TYR A 124 -8.20 7.91 9.35
C TYR A 124 -7.09 8.90 8.97
N ARG A 125 -6.51 9.57 9.97
CA ARG A 125 -5.39 10.50 9.82
C ARG A 125 -4.19 10.08 10.65
N ASN A 126 -3.00 10.20 10.08
CA ASN A 126 -1.74 9.96 10.79
C ASN A 126 -1.41 11.14 11.73
N THR A 127 -0.30 11.02 12.49
CA THR A 127 0.21 12.08 13.37
C THR A 127 0.71 13.33 12.64
N CYS A 128 0.85 13.27 11.31
CA CYS A 128 1.16 14.41 10.44
C CYS A 128 -0.09 15.08 9.85
N GLY A 129 -1.30 14.65 10.24
CA GLY A 129 -2.57 15.19 9.75
C GLY A 129 -3.01 14.71 8.37
N GLN A 130 -2.27 13.80 7.73
CA GLN A 130 -2.58 13.27 6.40
C GLN A 130 -3.49 12.04 6.49
N LEU A 131 -4.33 11.82 5.48
CA LEU A 131 -5.13 10.59 5.38
C LEU A 131 -4.21 9.38 5.26
N CYS A 132 -4.28 8.44 6.19
CA CYS A 132 -3.35 7.32 6.28
C CYS A 132 -3.31 6.47 5.00
N SER A 133 -4.49 6.21 4.43
CA SER A 133 -4.67 5.30 3.30
C SER A 133 -4.64 5.97 1.93
N GLN A 134 -4.61 7.30 1.87
CA GLN A 134 -4.59 8.01 0.61
C GLN A 134 -3.33 7.71 -0.20
N ILE A 135 -3.51 7.56 -1.52
CA ILE A 135 -2.42 7.48 -2.50
C ILE A 135 -2.52 8.68 -3.43
N ALA A 136 -1.45 9.47 -3.53
CA ALA A 136 -1.44 10.66 -4.37
C ALA A 136 -1.65 10.30 -5.84
N GLY A 137 -2.64 10.95 -6.45
CA GLY A 137 -2.96 10.74 -7.86
C GLY A 137 -3.65 9.40 -8.14
N ALA A 138 -4.29 8.77 -7.15
CA ALA A 138 -5.15 7.61 -7.39
C ALA A 138 -6.27 7.95 -8.39
N ASN A 139 -6.73 6.94 -9.14
CA ASN A 139 -7.87 7.03 -10.04
C ASN A 139 -9.20 7.18 -9.28
N GLY A 140 -9.27 6.67 -8.04
CA GLY A 140 -10.43 6.84 -7.18
C GLY A 140 -10.13 6.52 -5.72
N GLU A 141 -10.79 7.24 -4.82
CA GLU A 141 -10.71 7.05 -3.38
C GLU A 141 -12.13 6.84 -2.82
N PHE A 142 -12.32 5.82 -1.98
CA PHE A 142 -13.63 5.40 -1.52
C PHE A 142 -13.68 5.30 0.00
N GLU A 143 -14.33 6.27 0.63
CA GLU A 143 -14.58 6.24 2.07
C GLU A 143 -15.75 5.31 2.42
N ARG A 144 -15.56 4.45 3.42
CA ARG A 144 -16.56 3.47 3.87
C ARG A 144 -16.64 3.44 5.41
N PRO A 145 -17.84 3.28 5.99
CA PRO A 145 -17.97 3.13 7.43
C PRO A 145 -17.47 1.74 7.89
N GLY A 146 -17.16 1.63 9.17
CA GLY A 146 -16.71 0.39 9.81
C GLY A 146 -15.31 0.49 10.38
N ASN A 147 -14.94 -0.53 11.16
CA ASN A 147 -13.58 -0.70 11.70
C ASN A 147 -12.59 -1.19 10.62
N HIS A 148 -11.33 -1.45 11.01
CA HIS A 148 -10.29 -1.83 10.05
C HIS A 148 -10.65 -3.07 9.22
N ASP A 149 -11.19 -4.10 9.86
CA ASP A 149 -11.54 -5.36 9.20
C ASP A 149 -12.86 -5.25 8.40
N ASP A 150 -13.78 -4.39 8.82
CA ASP A 150 -14.99 -4.05 8.07
C ASP A 150 -14.65 -3.44 6.70
N VAL A 151 -13.65 -2.55 6.62
CA VAL A 151 -13.22 -1.95 5.35
C VAL A 151 -12.76 -3.04 4.38
N LEU A 152 -12.13 -4.12 4.85
CA LEU A 152 -11.77 -5.25 4.00
C LEU A 152 -13.00 -6.08 3.60
N ILE A 153 -13.78 -6.53 4.56
CA ILE A 153 -14.82 -7.54 4.34
C ILE A 153 -16.03 -6.94 3.62
N LYS A 154 -16.52 -5.78 4.08
CA LYS A 154 -17.74 -5.15 3.54
C LYS A 154 -17.52 -4.51 2.17
N THR A 155 -16.27 -4.40 1.70
CA THR A 155 -15.95 -3.81 0.40
C THR A 155 -15.42 -4.82 -0.61
N ALA A 156 -15.47 -6.13 -0.32
CA ALA A 156 -14.98 -7.16 -1.25
C ALA A 156 -15.60 -7.06 -2.66
N ALA A 157 -16.91 -6.78 -2.75
CA ALA A 157 -17.58 -6.57 -4.03
C ALA A 157 -17.05 -5.33 -4.79
N LEU A 158 -16.73 -4.25 -4.06
CA LEU A 158 -16.12 -3.06 -4.65
C LEU A 158 -14.68 -3.35 -5.08
N GLN A 159 -13.88 -4.04 -4.26
CA GLN A 159 -12.52 -4.45 -4.63
C GLN A 159 -12.51 -5.24 -5.94
N PHE A 160 -13.43 -6.19 -6.09
CA PHE A 160 -13.61 -6.95 -7.33
C PHE A 160 -14.02 -6.06 -8.50
N LYS A 161 -15.01 -5.18 -8.32
CA LYS A 161 -15.45 -4.23 -9.36
C LYS A 161 -14.29 -3.35 -9.84
N LEU A 162 -13.43 -2.89 -8.94
CA LEU A 162 -12.30 -2.02 -9.27
C LEU A 162 -11.23 -2.73 -10.10
N ILE A 163 -10.97 -4.02 -9.87
CA ILE A 163 -10.01 -4.79 -10.69
C ILE A 163 -10.62 -5.24 -12.03
N ASP A 164 -11.93 -5.51 -12.08
CA ASP A 164 -12.62 -5.99 -13.29
C ASP A 164 -12.96 -4.85 -14.27
N GLN A 165 -13.47 -3.73 -13.74
CA GLN A 165 -14.01 -2.63 -14.53
C GLN A 165 -13.11 -1.40 -14.55
N HIS A 166 -12.10 -1.36 -13.68
CA HIS A 166 -11.24 -0.18 -13.48
C HIS A 166 -12.02 1.10 -13.18
N ALA A 167 -13.19 0.95 -12.52
CA ALA A 167 -14.13 2.04 -12.23
C ALA A 167 -14.89 1.82 -10.92
N GLY A 168 -15.17 2.93 -10.24
CA GLY A 168 -15.89 3.01 -8.96
C GLY A 168 -17.37 2.71 -9.04
#